data_AF-A0A815G679-F1
#
_entry.id   AF-A0A815G679-F1
#
_cell.length_a   1.000
_cell.length_b   1.000
_cell.length_c   1.000
_cell.angle_alpha   90.00
_cell.angle_beta   90.00
_cell.angle_gamma   90.00
#
_symmetry.space_group_name_H-M   'P 1'
#
loop_
_entity.id
_entity.type
_entity.pdbx_description
1 polymer ?
#
loop_
_entity_poly.entity_id
_entity_poly.type
_entity_poly.pdbx_seq_one_letter_code
_entity_poly.pdbx_strand_id
1 'polypeptide(L)'
;MATVTEDIKDKIVILGATGPSGLQLVQQALAQGYQATALVRNPKKLEHIENKNLQVIQCDIMNPMELAKHMTNHTAVLSALGYPGLSIWPITFYEDSIKSIVLAMRNANIKRFIGITSTYSKYQSIYPFMIRYLIRPIISRTLDSMFNMEQYLEKECQDLEYTIIRPPGLTNNSIIEQEVKVCENDYYFPDQSTVISIPRANVARFMLDILKDNKYIRQEKVLIIQHSLSVCSPYLTKFFSEHDASFKILSIFDPTYQSQLPNNNTNDYSVIVILDGPQSAYEDDIYPYLKWEKSFLAAQLTLNTPILGICLGVQLLANVIGGHSHLGKYGYELGYVQYELTAEEKYDLILSKVFEKQQNRPLFIMHHRDSFDLPPNATILAYTTNNYIAAFRFGSAYRAQFHSEATFSEFNEWIQQTLIVILDGPQSAYEDDIYPYLKWEKSFLAAQLALNTPILGICLRAPLLADVIGGHSHLGKYGYELGYA
;
A
#
# COMPACT_ATOMS: atom_id res chain seq x y z
N MET A 1 13.06 45.84 22.68
CA MET A 1 13.20 44.48 23.25
C MET A 1 11.98 43.68 22.78
N ALA A 2 12.14 42.92 21.70
CA ALA A 2 11.10 41.99 21.27
C ALA A 2 11.23 40.73 22.15
N THR A 3 10.21 40.48 22.97
CA THR A 3 10.06 39.25 23.74
C THR A 3 9.93 38.09 22.74
N VAL A 4 10.99 37.28 22.63
CA VAL A 4 10.93 35.96 22.01
C VAL A 4 9.95 35.14 22.84
N THR A 5 8.72 34.99 22.35
CA THR A 5 7.81 33.98 22.88
C THR A 5 8.44 32.62 22.59
N GLU A 6 8.96 31.95 23.62
CA GLU A 6 9.37 30.54 23.54
C GLU A 6 8.22 29.77 22.89
N ASP A 7 8.44 29.25 21.69
CA ASP A 7 7.48 28.44 20.96
C ASP A 7 7.27 27.16 21.78
N ILE A 8 6.21 27.11 22.58
CA ILE A 8 5.95 26.01 23.50
C ILE A 8 5.69 24.76 22.65
N LYS A 9 6.64 23.82 22.64
CA LYS A 9 6.44 22.52 22.00
C LYS A 9 5.37 21.72 22.73
N ASP A 10 4.82 20.75 22.00
CA ASP A 10 3.69 19.92 22.42
C ASP A 10 3.86 19.28 23.81
N LYS A 11 2.72 19.01 24.46
CA LYS A 11 2.68 18.35 25.76
C LYS A 11 2.65 16.84 25.58
N ILE A 12 3.65 16.13 26.10
CA ILE A 12 3.81 14.68 25.92
C ILE A 12 3.79 13.92 27.24
N VAL A 13 3.30 12.69 27.20
CA VAL A 13 3.35 11.76 28.35
C VAL A 13 4.52 10.81 28.17
N ILE A 14 5.32 10.62 29.22
CA ILE A 14 6.44 9.68 29.24
C ILE A 14 6.19 8.59 30.28
N LEU A 15 6.11 7.35 29.82
CA LEU A 15 5.96 6.14 30.64
C LEU A 15 7.31 5.44 30.77
N GLY A 16 7.61 4.90 31.95
CA GLY A 16 8.94 4.30 32.22
C GLY A 16 10.05 5.33 32.43
N ALA A 17 9.69 6.58 32.74
CA ALA A 17 10.61 7.71 32.93
C ALA A 17 11.72 7.47 33.97
N THR A 18 11.51 6.58 34.95
CA THR A 18 12.52 6.25 35.97
C THR A 18 13.54 5.18 35.53
N GLY A 19 13.37 4.57 34.36
CA GLY A 19 14.29 3.57 33.81
C GLY A 19 15.43 4.23 33.02
N PRO A 20 16.54 3.52 32.75
CA PRO A 20 17.70 4.11 32.08
C PRO A 20 17.40 4.75 30.73
N SER A 21 16.54 4.14 29.90
CA SER A 21 16.11 4.71 28.62
C SER A 21 15.11 5.85 28.82
N GLY A 22 14.21 5.72 29.80
CA GLY A 22 13.24 6.76 30.14
C GLY A 22 13.88 8.04 30.66
N LEU A 23 14.97 7.95 31.45
CA LEU A 23 15.72 9.13 31.89
C LEU A 23 16.30 9.90 30.71
N GLN A 24 16.90 9.20 29.73
CA GLN A 24 17.41 9.83 28.50
C GLN A 24 16.28 10.53 27.74
N LEU A 25 15.12 9.87 27.64
CA LEU A 25 13.96 10.43 26.96
C LEU A 25 13.43 11.69 27.65
N VAL A 26 13.32 11.70 28.98
CA VAL A 26 12.93 12.89 29.76
C VAL A 26 13.93 14.02 29.55
N GLN A 27 15.22 13.76 29.75
CA GLN A 27 16.27 14.79 29.65
C GLN A 27 16.32 15.41 28.25
N GLN A 28 16.27 14.59 27.21
CA GLN A 28 16.31 15.07 25.83
C GLN A 28 15.01 15.79 25.42
N ALA A 29 13.83 15.30 25.87
CA ALA A 29 12.57 15.98 25.59
C ALA A 29 12.56 17.40 26.18
N LEU A 30 13.01 17.55 27.43
CA LEU A 30 13.12 18.84 28.10
C LEU A 30 14.15 19.75 27.42
N ALA A 31 15.30 19.21 27.02
CA ALA A 31 16.32 19.96 26.27
C ALA A 31 15.82 20.43 24.90
N GLN A 32 14.92 19.67 24.26
CA GLN A 32 14.25 20.07 23.03
C GLN A 32 13.08 21.04 23.25
N GLY A 33 12.70 21.36 24.49
CA GLY A 33 11.63 22.31 24.83
C GLY A 33 10.24 21.72 24.97
N TYR A 34 10.08 20.39 24.97
CA TYR A 34 8.77 19.74 25.20
C TYR A 34 8.32 19.91 26.66
N GLN A 35 7.01 20.00 26.87
CA GLN A 35 6.41 19.84 28.19
C GLN A 35 6.15 18.36 28.45
N ALA A 36 6.86 17.77 29.40
CA ALA A 36 6.81 16.34 29.68
C ALA A 36 6.06 16.03 30.98
N THR A 37 5.08 15.14 30.91
CA THR A 37 4.42 14.55 32.08
C THR A 37 4.93 13.12 32.27
N ALA A 38 5.74 12.89 33.29
CA ALA A 38 6.27 11.59 33.66
C ALA A 38 5.31 10.88 34.63
N LEU A 39 4.63 9.83 34.14
CA LEU A 39 3.76 8.98 34.97
C LEU A 39 4.58 7.81 35.51
N VAL A 40 4.79 7.79 36.82
CA VAL A 40 5.77 6.90 37.46
C VAL A 40 5.20 6.25 38.71
N ARG A 41 5.69 5.06 39.06
CA ARG A 41 5.31 4.41 40.33
C ARG A 41 5.95 5.06 41.56
N ASN A 42 7.15 5.63 41.40
CA ASN A 42 7.91 6.26 42.48
C ASN A 42 8.50 7.60 42.02
N PRO A 43 7.82 8.73 42.30
CA PRO A 43 8.26 10.07 41.91
C PRO A 43 9.65 10.45 42.44
N LYS A 44 10.06 9.94 43.60
CA LYS A 44 11.34 10.28 44.25
C LYS A 44 12.56 10.03 43.37
N LYS A 45 12.45 9.11 42.42
CA LYS A 45 13.53 8.79 41.47
C LYS A 45 13.82 9.90 40.47
N LEU A 46 12.94 10.89 40.31
CA LEU A 46 13.10 12.03 39.40
C LEU A 46 13.24 13.37 40.13
N GLU A 47 13.27 13.40 41.46
CA GLU A 47 13.40 14.64 42.25
C GLU A 47 14.67 15.45 41.94
N HIS A 48 15.71 14.78 41.43
CA HIS A 48 16.97 15.43 41.04
C HIS A 48 16.88 16.20 39.71
N ILE A 49 15.76 16.15 38.98
CA ILE A 49 15.56 16.86 37.72
C ILE A 49 14.64 18.05 37.98
N GLU A 50 15.24 19.21 38.25
CA GLU A 50 14.51 20.48 38.41
C GLU A 50 14.29 21.14 37.05
N ASN A 51 13.05 21.10 36.53
CA ASN A 51 12.69 21.77 35.28
C ASN A 51 11.21 22.19 35.26
N LYS A 52 10.94 23.46 34.90
CA LYS A 52 9.58 24.03 34.81
C LYS A 52 8.65 23.28 33.84
N ASN A 53 9.23 22.59 32.84
CA ASN A 53 8.51 21.84 31.81
C ASN A 53 8.33 20.36 32.17
N LEU A 54 8.77 19.90 33.35
CA LEU A 54 8.59 18.52 33.81
C LEU A 54 7.53 18.45 34.91
N GLN A 55 6.49 17.66 34.68
CA GLN A 55 5.53 17.27 35.71
C GLN A 55 5.72 15.80 36.05
N VAL A 56 5.98 15.47 37.31
CA VAL A 56 6.12 14.08 37.78
C VAL A 56 4.90 13.69 38.60
N ILE A 57 4.19 12.65 38.19
CA ILE A 57 2.94 12.22 38.83
C ILE A 57 3.06 10.74 39.21
N GLN A 58 2.69 10.42 40.46
CA GLN A 58 2.55 9.04 40.88
C GLN A 58 1.31 8.42 40.21
N CYS A 59 1.48 7.34 39.47
CA CYS A 59 0.38 6.66 38.78
C CYS A 59 0.68 5.16 38.64
N ASP A 60 -0.35 4.33 38.77
CA ASP A 60 -0.26 2.92 38.38
C ASP A 60 -0.57 2.76 36.88
N ILE A 61 0.33 2.09 36.15
CA ILE A 61 0.17 1.83 34.72
C ILE A 61 -0.96 0.84 34.43
N MET A 62 -1.35 0.02 35.41
CA MET A 62 -2.44 -0.94 35.27
C MET A 62 -3.81 -0.32 35.57
N ASN A 63 -3.86 0.99 35.87
CA ASN A 63 -5.11 1.73 36.10
C ASN A 63 -5.42 2.68 34.92
N PRO A 64 -6.20 2.23 33.92
CA PRO A 64 -6.45 3.01 32.70
C PRO A 64 -7.21 4.31 32.96
N MET A 65 -8.11 4.33 33.96
CA MET A 65 -8.90 5.50 34.30
C MET A 65 -8.06 6.59 34.99
N GLU A 66 -7.08 6.19 35.79
CA GLU A 66 -6.12 7.12 36.40
C GLU A 66 -5.15 7.67 35.36
N LEU A 67 -4.62 6.81 34.48
CA LEU A 67 -3.80 7.24 33.35
C LEU A 67 -4.52 8.28 32.48
N ALA A 68 -5.78 8.03 32.10
CA ALA A 68 -6.55 8.92 31.24
C ALA A 68 -6.67 10.34 31.81
N LYS A 69 -6.86 10.48 33.13
CA LYS A 69 -6.93 11.79 33.81
C LYS A 69 -5.67 12.60 33.60
N HIS A 70 -4.51 11.95 33.60
CA HIS A 70 -3.21 12.60 33.44
C HIS A 70 -2.75 12.68 31.97
N MET A 71 -3.40 11.96 31.07
CA MET A 71 -3.17 12.05 29.62
C MET A 71 -3.97 13.19 28.96
N THR A 72 -5.06 13.66 29.58
CA THR A 72 -5.88 14.76 29.00
C THR A 72 -5.03 15.99 28.65
N ASN A 73 -5.27 16.61 27.49
CA ASN A 73 -4.51 17.74 26.92
C ASN A 73 -3.06 17.44 26.51
N HIS A 74 -2.70 16.17 26.31
CA HIS A 74 -1.41 15.78 25.72
C HIS A 74 -1.61 15.32 24.29
N THR A 75 -0.56 15.40 23.47
CA THR A 75 -0.62 15.06 22.04
C THR A 75 -0.10 13.65 21.73
N ALA A 76 0.75 13.10 22.59
CA ALA A 76 1.36 11.79 22.37
C ALA A 76 1.77 11.10 23.69
N VAL A 77 1.85 9.77 23.62
CA VAL A 77 2.38 8.92 24.69
C VAL A 77 3.64 8.21 24.21
N LEU A 78 4.75 8.42 24.91
CA LEU A 78 6.01 7.73 24.67
C LEU A 78 6.28 6.74 25.81
N SER A 79 6.54 5.48 25.47
CA SER A 79 6.74 4.40 26.43
C SER A 79 8.15 3.80 26.34
N ALA A 80 8.91 3.98 27.41
CA ALA A 80 10.18 3.32 27.67
C ALA A 80 10.06 2.35 28.86
N LEU A 81 8.88 1.73 29.03
CA LEU A 81 8.62 0.77 30.10
C LEU A 81 9.55 -0.45 29.97
N GLY A 82 10.02 -0.93 31.12
CA GLY A 82 10.86 -2.10 31.22
C GLY A 82 10.48 -2.97 32.41
N TYR A 83 10.48 -4.28 32.20
CA TYR A 83 10.27 -5.26 33.26
C TYR A 83 11.60 -5.52 34.01
N PRO A 84 11.63 -5.37 35.34
CA PRO A 84 12.85 -5.59 36.11
C PRO A 84 13.13 -7.09 36.28
N GLY A 85 14.32 -7.53 35.85
CA GLY A 85 14.85 -8.85 36.17
C GLY A 85 14.35 -9.99 35.28
N LEU A 86 14.70 -11.21 35.70
CA LEU A 86 14.33 -12.46 35.05
C LEU A 86 13.21 -13.14 35.83
N SER A 87 12.32 -13.84 35.13
CA SER A 87 11.23 -14.61 35.74
C SER A 87 11.22 -16.04 35.20
N ILE A 88 10.88 -17.00 36.07
CA ILE A 88 10.56 -18.38 35.68
C ILE A 88 9.07 -18.56 35.32
N TRP A 89 8.23 -17.63 35.76
CA TRP A 89 6.80 -17.60 35.46
C TRP A 89 6.51 -16.72 34.24
N PRO A 90 5.45 -17.00 33.46
CA PRO A 90 5.04 -16.16 32.34
C PRO A 90 4.98 -14.67 32.74
N ILE A 91 5.52 -13.80 31.87
CA ILE A 91 5.45 -12.35 32.06
C ILE A 91 4.35 -11.84 31.13
N THR A 92 3.33 -11.19 31.69
CA THR A 92 2.26 -10.52 30.92
C THR A 92 2.38 -9.00 30.95
N PHE A 93 3.38 -8.47 31.67
CA PHE A 93 3.51 -7.03 31.97
C PHE A 93 3.41 -6.12 30.74
N TYR A 94 4.07 -6.44 29.62
CA TYR A 94 4.03 -5.60 28.42
C TYR A 94 2.66 -5.66 27.75
N GLU A 95 2.07 -6.85 27.68
CA GLU A 95 0.73 -7.08 27.13
C GLU A 95 -0.36 -6.37 27.96
N ASP A 96 -0.34 -6.54 29.28
CA ASP A 96 -1.34 -5.95 30.18
C ASP A 96 -1.19 -4.42 30.24
N SER A 97 0.06 -3.93 30.30
CA SER A 97 0.30 -2.49 30.33
C SER A 97 -0.10 -1.81 29.03
N ILE A 98 0.14 -2.40 27.85
CA ILE A 98 -0.29 -1.78 26.60
C ILE A 98 -1.81 -1.72 26.49
N LYS A 99 -2.54 -2.75 26.95
CA LYS A 99 -4.01 -2.74 26.99
C LYS A 99 -4.55 -1.60 27.85
N SER A 100 -3.96 -1.41 29.04
CA SER A 100 -4.29 -0.30 29.93
C SER A 100 -3.95 1.07 29.32
N ILE A 101 -2.77 1.21 28.71
CA ILE A 101 -2.32 2.45 28.06
C ILE A 101 -3.24 2.82 26.89
N VAL A 102 -3.55 1.87 26.01
CA VAL A 102 -4.44 2.08 24.86
C VAL A 102 -5.83 2.51 25.31
N LEU A 103 -6.39 1.88 26.34
CA LEU A 103 -7.68 2.29 26.90
C LEU A 103 -7.63 3.71 27.47
N ALA A 104 -6.55 4.07 28.16
CA ALA A 104 -6.35 5.43 28.68
C ALA A 104 -6.22 6.47 27.56
N MET A 105 -5.45 6.15 26.51
CA MET A 105 -5.26 6.99 25.33
C MET A 105 -6.59 7.26 24.61
N ARG A 106 -7.40 6.22 24.39
CA ARG A 106 -8.74 6.34 23.79
C ARG A 106 -9.64 7.27 24.61
N ASN A 107 -9.67 7.11 25.94
CA ASN A 107 -10.44 7.98 26.82
C ASN A 107 -9.93 9.43 26.82
N ALA A 108 -8.63 9.65 26.62
CA ALA A 108 -8.02 10.98 26.55
C ALA A 108 -7.99 11.57 25.13
N ASN A 109 -8.55 10.87 24.12
CA ASN A 109 -8.49 11.24 22.70
C ASN A 109 -7.06 11.44 22.15
N ILE A 110 -6.09 10.65 22.61
CA ILE A 110 -4.72 10.63 22.08
C ILE A 110 -4.58 9.49 21.07
N LYS A 111 -4.07 9.78 19.88
CA LYS A 111 -3.81 8.77 18.84
C LYS A 111 -2.35 8.34 18.74
N ARG A 112 -1.40 9.25 19.00
CA ARG A 112 0.03 9.01 18.77
C ARG A 112 0.66 8.22 19.92
N PHE A 113 1.17 7.01 19.62
CA PHE A 113 1.92 6.18 20.56
C PHE A 113 3.31 5.82 20.02
N ILE A 114 4.35 5.95 20.83
CA ILE A 114 5.71 5.47 20.49
C ILE A 114 6.21 4.58 21.61
N GLY A 115 6.45 3.30 21.31
CA GLY A 115 6.88 2.31 22.30
C GLY A 115 8.22 1.66 21.96
N ILE A 116 8.96 1.26 23.00
CA ILE A 116 10.17 0.43 22.85
C ILE A 116 9.83 -1.04 23.16
N THR A 117 10.23 -1.94 22.27
CA THR A 117 10.30 -3.39 22.56
C THR A 117 11.73 -3.91 22.36
N SER A 118 11.95 -4.89 21.48
CA SER A 118 13.27 -5.48 21.22
C SER A 118 13.34 -6.09 19.83
N THR A 119 14.52 -6.01 19.19
CA THR A 119 14.83 -6.74 17.94
C THR A 119 14.65 -8.26 18.09
N TYR A 120 14.57 -8.80 19.31
CA TYR A 120 14.47 -10.24 19.54
C TYR A 120 13.06 -10.71 19.96
N SER A 121 12.04 -9.83 19.91
CA SER A 121 10.66 -10.15 20.33
C SER A 121 10.07 -11.31 19.52
N LYS A 122 10.16 -11.25 18.19
CA LYS A 122 9.86 -12.38 17.29
C LYS A 122 11.05 -13.34 17.24
N TYR A 123 10.84 -14.64 17.04
CA TYR A 123 11.94 -15.57 16.77
C TYR A 123 12.29 -15.57 15.27
N GLN A 124 13.58 -15.54 14.92
CA GLN A 124 14.05 -15.76 13.55
C GLN A 124 15.25 -16.70 13.53
N SER A 125 15.37 -17.46 12.44
CA SER A 125 16.49 -18.38 12.21
C SER A 125 17.84 -17.68 12.02
N ILE A 126 17.82 -16.42 11.56
CA ILE A 126 19.00 -15.60 11.26
C ILE A 126 19.70 -15.03 12.50
N TYR A 127 19.13 -15.19 13.70
CA TYR A 127 19.71 -14.65 14.92
C TYR A 127 21.07 -15.27 15.25
N PRO A 128 22.01 -14.47 15.80
CA PRO A 128 23.31 -14.97 16.17
C PRO A 128 23.23 -16.17 17.12
N PHE A 129 24.15 -17.13 16.98
CA PHE A 129 24.15 -18.35 17.78
C PHE A 129 24.04 -18.07 19.29
N MET A 130 24.82 -17.11 19.79
CA MET A 130 24.80 -16.68 21.19
C MET A 130 23.41 -16.16 21.61
N ILE A 131 22.76 -15.37 20.75
CA ILE A 131 21.42 -14.85 21.03
C ILE A 131 20.40 -16.00 21.04
N ARG A 132 20.42 -16.84 20.01
CA ARG A 132 19.44 -17.92 19.81
C ARG A 132 19.47 -18.96 20.92
N TYR A 133 20.66 -19.38 21.34
CA TYR A 133 20.83 -20.54 22.22
C TYR A 133 21.24 -20.20 23.65
N LEU A 134 21.83 -19.03 23.91
CA LEU A 134 22.29 -18.66 25.26
C LEU A 134 21.42 -17.58 25.89
N ILE A 135 21.14 -16.51 25.17
CA ILE A 135 20.45 -15.34 25.74
C ILE A 135 18.94 -15.50 25.67
N ARG A 136 18.38 -15.81 24.50
CA ARG A 136 16.92 -15.88 24.30
C ARG A 136 16.24 -16.87 25.26
N PRO A 137 16.75 -18.08 25.54
CA PRO A 137 16.09 -18.97 26.50
C PRO A 137 15.91 -18.34 27.89
N ILE A 138 16.85 -17.50 28.33
CA ILE A 138 16.85 -16.82 29.62
C ILE A 138 15.80 -15.68 29.65
N ILE A 139 15.68 -14.91 28.56
CA ILE A 139 14.78 -13.73 28.49
C ILE A 139 13.50 -13.97 27.67
N SER A 140 13.26 -15.21 27.23
CA SER A 140 12.19 -15.61 26.31
C SER A 140 10.83 -15.08 26.75
N ARG A 141 10.47 -15.27 28.02
CA ARG A 141 9.21 -14.81 28.59
C ARG A 141 8.98 -13.30 28.46
N THR A 142 10.03 -12.50 28.62
CA THR A 142 9.96 -11.04 28.42
C THR A 142 9.76 -10.72 26.94
N LEU A 143 10.49 -11.40 26.05
CA LEU A 143 10.40 -11.21 24.60
C LEU A 143 9.03 -11.64 24.06
N ASP A 144 8.48 -12.74 24.58
CA ASP A 144 7.16 -13.23 24.22
C ASP A 144 6.07 -12.25 24.70
N SER A 145 6.21 -11.66 25.89
CA SER A 145 5.33 -10.58 26.36
C SER A 145 5.38 -9.33 25.48
N MET A 146 6.57 -8.91 25.06
CA MET A 146 6.76 -7.81 24.11
C MET A 146 6.13 -8.13 22.75
N PHE A 147 6.29 -9.37 22.26
CA PHE A 147 5.67 -9.82 21.02
C PHE A 147 4.15 -9.80 21.11
N ASN A 148 3.56 -10.24 22.22
CA ASN A 148 2.11 -10.15 22.44
C ASN A 148 1.60 -8.71 22.48
N MET A 149 2.36 -7.79 23.09
CA MET A 149 2.08 -6.35 23.04
C MET A 149 2.06 -5.85 21.59
N GLU A 150 3.05 -6.22 20.77
CA GLU A 150 3.11 -5.84 19.34
C GLU A 150 1.91 -6.40 18.56
N GLN A 151 1.54 -7.66 18.83
CA GLN A 151 0.39 -8.31 18.19
C GLN A 151 -0.95 -7.68 18.59
N TYR A 152 -1.10 -7.26 19.85
CA TYR A 152 -2.29 -6.54 20.29
C TYR A 152 -2.44 -5.19 19.59
N LEU A 153 -1.35 -4.43 19.46
CA LEU A 153 -1.37 -3.16 18.72
C LEU A 153 -1.74 -3.37 17.25
N GLU A 154 -1.15 -4.38 16.60
CA GLU A 154 -1.40 -4.69 15.19
C GLU A 154 -2.85 -5.14 14.93
N LYS A 155 -3.42 -5.97 15.82
CA LYS A 155 -4.73 -6.60 15.61
C LYS A 155 -5.91 -5.83 16.17
N GLU A 156 -5.73 -5.03 17.21
CA GLU A 156 -6.83 -4.46 18.00
C GLU A 156 -6.80 -2.92 18.10
N CYS A 157 -5.77 -2.26 17.54
CA CYS A 157 -5.53 -0.82 17.73
C CYS A 157 -5.40 -0.06 16.40
N GLN A 158 -6.27 -0.35 15.42
CA GLN A 158 -6.27 0.31 14.11
C GLN A 158 -6.58 1.82 14.19
N ASP A 159 -7.19 2.27 15.29
CA ASP A 159 -7.52 3.66 15.59
C ASP A 159 -6.33 4.50 16.09
N LEU A 160 -5.19 3.86 16.41
CA LEU A 160 -3.99 4.53 16.92
C LEU A 160 -2.90 4.69 15.86
N GLU A 161 -2.20 5.82 15.95
CA GLU A 161 -1.01 6.16 15.18
C GLU A 161 0.24 5.71 15.95
N TYR A 162 0.51 4.40 15.93
CA TYR A 162 1.60 3.83 16.73
C TYR A 162 2.89 3.60 15.94
N THR A 163 4.02 3.70 16.65
CA THR A 163 5.34 3.26 16.19
C THR A 163 6.00 2.41 17.27
N ILE A 164 6.46 1.20 16.92
CA ILE A 164 7.25 0.35 17.82
C ILE A 164 8.70 0.32 17.37
N ILE A 165 9.59 0.79 18.25
CA ILE A 165 11.04 0.76 18.04
C ILE A 165 11.57 -0.51 18.67
N ARG A 166 12.29 -1.30 17.86
CA ARG A 166 12.86 -2.59 18.25
C ARG A 166 14.39 -2.47 18.32
N PRO A 167 14.95 -1.84 19.37
CA PRO A 167 16.39 -1.70 19.47
C PRO A 167 17.04 -3.06 19.76
N PRO A 168 18.31 -3.24 19.35
CA PRO A 168 19.10 -4.40 19.72
C PRO A 168 19.58 -4.28 21.18
N GLY A 169 20.79 -4.75 21.51
CA GLY A 169 21.34 -4.54 22.85
C GLY A 169 21.41 -3.05 23.22
N LEU A 170 20.98 -2.68 24.43
CA LEU A 170 21.00 -1.29 24.90
C LEU A 170 22.20 -0.99 25.80
N THR A 171 23.00 0.00 25.44
CA THR A 171 24.18 0.44 26.22
C THR A 171 23.96 1.81 26.87
N ASN A 172 24.82 2.17 27.84
CA ASN A 172 24.83 3.49 28.49
C ASN A 172 25.96 4.38 27.95
N ASN A 173 26.45 4.09 26.74
CA ASN A 173 27.49 4.88 26.09
C ASN A 173 26.95 6.27 25.73
N SER A 174 27.85 7.22 25.48
CA SER A 174 27.50 8.55 24.98
C SER A 174 26.70 8.48 23.67
N ILE A 175 25.94 9.54 23.41
CA ILE A 175 25.19 9.67 22.16
C ILE A 175 26.15 9.60 20.97
N ILE A 176 25.75 8.84 19.96
CA ILE A 176 26.46 8.71 18.69
C ILE A 176 25.89 9.76 17.74
N GLU A 177 26.73 10.64 17.19
CA GLU A 177 26.29 11.75 16.32
C GLU A 177 25.73 11.26 14.98
N GLN A 178 26.22 10.14 14.46
CA GLN A 178 25.72 9.56 13.22
C GLN A 178 24.21 9.27 13.31
N GLU A 179 23.55 9.40 12.15
CA GLU A 179 22.14 9.08 12.00
C GLU A 179 21.88 7.61 12.34
N VAL A 180 20.77 7.35 13.03
CA VAL A 180 20.36 5.98 13.36
C VAL A 180 19.86 5.34 12.07
N LYS A 181 20.54 4.29 11.62
CA LYS A 181 20.05 3.48 10.51
C LYS A 181 18.85 2.64 10.97
N VAL A 182 17.75 2.75 10.24
CA VAL A 182 16.49 2.08 10.54
C VAL A 182 16.20 1.02 9.47
N CYS A 183 15.73 -0.14 9.91
CA CYS A 183 15.19 -1.19 9.05
C CYS A 183 13.69 -1.27 9.35
N GLU A 184 12.87 -1.04 8.34
CA GLU A 184 11.41 -0.94 8.49
C GLU A 184 10.77 -2.31 8.27
N ASN A 185 9.83 -2.69 9.16
CA ASN A 185 9.11 -3.97 9.13
C ASN A 185 10.00 -5.23 9.09
N ASP A 186 11.29 -5.08 9.35
CA ASP A 186 12.28 -6.15 9.29
C ASP A 186 13.37 -5.95 10.35
N TYR A 187 14.29 -6.90 10.44
CA TYR A 187 15.27 -6.99 11.50
C TYR A 187 16.68 -6.95 10.89
N TYR A 188 17.46 -5.94 11.26
CA TYR A 188 18.81 -5.79 10.74
C TYR A 188 19.81 -6.62 11.54
N PHE A 189 20.46 -7.57 10.87
CA PHE A 189 21.66 -8.25 11.36
C PHE A 189 22.69 -8.29 10.23
N PRO A 190 23.92 -7.77 10.45
CA PRO A 190 24.93 -7.78 9.40
C PRO A 190 25.40 -9.21 9.06
N ASP A 191 25.38 -10.13 10.05
CA ASP A 191 25.72 -11.54 9.90
C ASP A 191 25.23 -12.35 11.13
N GLN A 192 25.34 -13.68 11.08
CA GLN A 192 24.92 -14.60 12.17
C GLN A 192 25.91 -14.66 13.37
N SER A 193 26.95 -13.85 13.39
CA SER A 193 27.98 -13.81 14.45
C SER A 193 27.98 -12.50 15.24
N THR A 194 27.50 -11.41 14.63
CA THR A 194 27.58 -10.07 15.19
C THR A 194 26.42 -9.77 16.14
N VAL A 195 26.75 -9.49 17.40
CA VAL A 195 25.82 -8.92 18.38
C VAL A 195 25.88 -7.40 18.26
N ILE A 196 24.79 -6.81 17.77
CA ILE A 196 24.66 -5.35 17.63
C ILE A 196 24.12 -4.71 18.92
N SER A 197 24.52 -3.46 19.16
CA SER A 197 24.01 -2.67 20.28
C SER A 197 23.91 -1.19 19.92
N ILE A 198 23.07 -0.45 20.65
CA ILE A 198 22.83 0.97 20.46
C ILE A 198 22.75 1.69 21.82
N PRO A 199 23.29 2.91 21.95
CA PRO A 199 23.13 3.69 23.18
C PRO A 199 21.67 4.04 23.42
N ARG A 200 21.24 3.99 24.68
CA ARG A 200 19.89 4.42 25.10
C ARG A 200 19.60 5.87 24.72
N ALA A 201 20.64 6.72 24.74
CA ALA A 201 20.54 8.11 24.31
C ALA A 201 20.14 8.25 22.84
N ASN A 202 20.65 7.39 21.95
CA ASN A 202 20.28 7.40 20.53
C ASN A 202 18.85 6.90 20.29
N VAL A 203 18.39 5.92 21.08
CA VAL A 203 16.98 5.46 21.02
C VAL A 203 16.04 6.57 21.47
N ALA A 204 16.37 7.27 22.56
CA ALA A 204 15.61 8.43 23.04
C ALA A 204 15.58 9.56 22.00
N ARG A 205 16.72 9.88 21.37
CA ARG A 205 16.79 10.86 20.28
C ARG A 205 15.85 10.48 19.14
N PHE A 206 15.96 9.23 18.66
CA PHE A 206 15.13 8.72 17.58
C PHE A 206 13.63 8.75 17.92
N MET A 207 13.23 8.39 19.15
CA MET A 207 11.84 8.49 19.61
C MET A 207 11.28 9.92 19.50
N LEU A 208 12.10 10.93 19.80
CA LEU A 208 11.70 12.34 19.74
C LEU A 208 11.71 12.87 18.30
N ASP A 209 12.67 12.44 17.48
CA ASP A 209 12.77 12.81 16.07
C ASP A 209 11.51 12.37 15.29
N ILE A 210 11.03 11.14 15.55
CA ILE A 210 9.85 10.59 14.86
C ILE A 210 8.51 10.99 15.50
N LEU A 211 8.52 11.87 16.51
CA LEU A 211 7.31 12.26 17.21
C LEU A 211 6.33 13.00 16.29
N LYS A 212 6.86 13.86 15.41
CA LYS A 212 6.10 14.63 14.41
C LYS A 212 6.23 14.07 13.00
N ASP A 213 7.06 13.06 12.81
CA ASP A 213 7.25 12.42 11.51
C ASP A 213 6.22 11.30 11.33
N ASN A 214 5.46 11.38 10.23
CA ASN A 214 4.47 10.38 9.88
C ASN A 214 5.10 9.16 9.18
N LYS A 215 6.37 9.23 8.77
CA LYS A 215 7.07 8.16 8.04
C LYS A 215 7.01 6.79 8.72
N TYR A 216 7.03 6.78 10.05
CA TYR A 216 7.03 5.55 10.86
C TYR A 216 5.70 5.30 11.59
N ILE A 217 4.66 6.04 11.26
CA ILE A 217 3.29 5.73 11.69
C ILE A 217 2.81 4.61 10.80
N ARG A 218 2.25 3.53 11.41
CA ARG A 218 1.56 2.40 10.77
C ARG A 218 1.51 2.54 9.24
N GLN A 219 2.48 1.95 8.55
CA GLN A 219 2.52 2.07 7.09
C GLN A 219 1.27 1.43 6.52
N GLU A 220 0.50 2.22 5.79
CA GLU A 220 -0.49 1.75 4.85
C GLU A 220 0.22 0.75 3.92
N LYS A 221 -0.07 -0.55 4.10
CA LYS A 221 0.45 -1.59 3.22
C LYS A 221 -0.53 -1.73 2.07
N VAL A 222 -0.04 -1.54 0.86
CA VAL A 222 -0.78 -1.85 -0.37
C VAL A 222 -0.45 -3.30 -0.75
N LEU A 223 -1.47 -4.11 -0.99
CA LEU A 223 -1.27 -5.42 -1.63
C LEU A 223 -1.48 -5.27 -3.13
N ILE A 224 -0.51 -5.71 -3.94
CA ILE A 224 -0.63 -5.78 -5.39
C ILE A 224 -0.64 -7.26 -5.78
N ILE A 225 -1.74 -7.75 -6.34
CA ILE A 225 -1.84 -9.14 -6.84
C ILE A 225 -1.49 -9.12 -8.33
N GLN A 226 -0.52 -9.95 -8.71
CA GLN A 226 0.05 -10.00 -10.05
C GLN A 226 -0.14 -11.40 -10.67
N HIS A 227 -0.64 -11.47 -11.90
CA HIS A 227 -1.05 -12.73 -12.55
C HIS A 227 -0.14 -13.22 -13.67
N SER A 228 0.87 -12.43 -14.08
CA SER A 228 1.97 -12.89 -14.93
C SER A 228 3.23 -12.05 -14.75
N LEU A 229 4.38 -12.53 -15.24
CA LEU A 229 5.63 -11.74 -15.28
C LEU A 229 5.52 -10.53 -16.22
N SER A 230 4.75 -10.65 -17.30
CA SER A 230 4.58 -9.60 -18.32
C SER A 230 3.65 -8.48 -17.88
N VAL A 231 2.76 -8.75 -16.92
CA VAL A 231 1.92 -7.73 -16.30
C VAL A 231 2.65 -7.24 -15.05
N CYS A 232 3.58 -6.32 -15.24
CA CYS A 232 4.19 -5.55 -14.16
C CYS A 232 3.78 -4.08 -14.35
N SER A 233 3.48 -3.36 -13.27
CA SER A 233 3.28 -1.91 -13.34
C SER A 233 4.38 -1.19 -12.55
N PRO A 234 5.56 -0.97 -13.17
CA PRO A 234 6.56 -0.02 -12.71
C PRO A 234 5.98 1.35 -12.33
N TYR A 235 4.92 1.78 -13.02
CA TYR A 235 4.19 3.00 -12.69
C TYR A 235 3.55 2.93 -11.29
N LEU A 236 2.80 1.87 -10.99
CA LEU A 236 2.15 1.71 -9.67
C LEU A 236 3.16 1.60 -8.54
N THR A 237 4.21 0.80 -8.72
CA THR A 237 5.26 0.65 -7.69
C THR A 237 5.99 1.97 -7.46
N LYS A 238 6.32 2.71 -8.53
CA LYS A 238 6.87 4.06 -8.43
C LYS A 238 5.92 5.04 -7.74
N PHE A 239 4.64 5.04 -8.11
CA PHE A 239 3.62 5.91 -7.49
C PHE A 239 3.54 5.69 -5.99
N PHE A 240 3.46 4.44 -5.53
CA PHE A 240 3.41 4.14 -4.10
C PHE A 240 4.71 4.52 -3.39
N SER A 241 5.87 4.27 -4.00
CA SER A 241 7.16 4.73 -3.47
C SER A 241 7.25 6.25 -3.33
N GLU A 242 6.77 7.02 -4.32
CA GLU A 242 6.78 8.49 -4.29
C GLU A 242 5.82 9.10 -3.26
N HIS A 243 4.84 8.34 -2.80
CA HIS A 243 3.86 8.75 -1.77
C HIS A 243 4.14 8.11 -0.40
N ASP A 244 5.35 7.59 -0.17
CA ASP A 244 5.77 6.93 1.08
C ASP A 244 4.85 5.76 1.51
N ALA A 245 4.17 5.13 0.55
CA ALA A 245 3.29 3.99 0.78
C ALA A 245 4.07 2.69 0.62
N SER A 246 4.05 1.85 1.66
CA SER A 246 4.65 0.51 1.60
C SER A 246 3.77 -0.41 0.74
N PHE A 247 4.35 -1.26 -0.09
CA PHE A 247 3.59 -2.21 -0.89
C PHE A 247 4.21 -3.62 -0.88
N LYS A 248 3.35 -4.64 -1.00
CA LYS A 248 3.72 -6.04 -1.19
C LYS A 248 3.15 -6.50 -2.53
N ILE A 249 4.00 -7.08 -3.38
CA ILE A 249 3.57 -7.76 -4.60
C ILE A 249 3.39 -9.25 -4.28
N LEU A 250 2.22 -9.79 -4.61
CA LEU A 250 1.91 -11.22 -4.56
C LEU A 250 1.82 -11.72 -6.01
N SER A 251 2.90 -12.33 -6.49
CA SER A 251 2.95 -12.99 -7.79
C SER A 251 2.25 -14.35 -7.70
N ILE A 252 0.95 -14.38 -7.95
CA ILE A 252 0.07 -15.53 -7.65
C ILE A 252 0.25 -16.69 -8.65
N PHE A 253 0.91 -16.43 -9.77
CA PHE A 253 1.27 -17.43 -10.78
C PHE A 253 2.56 -18.21 -10.43
N ASP A 254 3.36 -17.75 -9.45
CA ASP A 254 4.58 -18.45 -9.03
C ASP A 254 4.21 -19.75 -8.31
N PRO A 255 4.81 -20.92 -8.62
CA PRO A 255 4.51 -22.20 -7.97
C PRO A 255 4.56 -22.19 -6.43
N THR A 256 5.26 -21.24 -5.82
CA THR A 256 5.41 -21.07 -4.37
C THR A 256 4.34 -20.19 -3.71
N TYR A 257 3.37 -19.67 -4.48
CA TYR A 257 2.38 -18.67 -4.03
C TYR A 257 1.64 -19.07 -2.75
N GLN A 258 1.37 -20.38 -2.57
CA GLN A 258 0.57 -20.92 -1.47
C GLN A 258 1.12 -20.54 -0.09
N SER A 259 2.45 -20.46 0.04
CA SER A 259 3.13 -20.08 1.28
C SER A 259 3.04 -18.58 1.60
N GLN A 260 2.64 -17.78 0.62
CA GLN A 260 2.64 -16.31 0.66
C GLN A 260 1.23 -15.71 0.76
N LEU A 261 0.20 -16.54 0.62
CA LEU A 261 -1.20 -16.14 0.64
C LEU A 261 -1.57 -15.56 2.00
N PRO A 262 -2.09 -14.32 2.05
CA PRO A 262 -2.63 -13.77 3.28
C PRO A 262 -3.89 -14.54 3.72
N ASN A 263 -4.20 -14.43 5.01
CA ASN A 263 -5.51 -14.83 5.51
C ASN A 263 -6.59 -13.94 4.88
N ASN A 264 -7.71 -14.54 4.45
CA ASN A 264 -8.80 -13.80 3.80
C ASN A 264 -9.34 -12.64 4.64
N ASN A 265 -9.34 -12.77 5.96
CA ASN A 265 -9.85 -11.76 6.89
C ASN A 265 -8.75 -10.84 7.44
N THR A 266 -7.60 -10.72 6.76
CA THR A 266 -6.54 -9.81 7.19
C THR A 266 -6.96 -8.34 7.08
N ASN A 267 -6.53 -7.51 8.02
CA ASN A 267 -6.61 -6.05 7.99
C ASN A 267 -5.23 -5.41 7.79
N ASP A 268 -4.25 -6.20 7.36
CA ASP A 268 -2.87 -5.73 7.17
C ASP A 268 -2.77 -4.73 6.03
N TYR A 269 -3.71 -4.77 5.08
CA TYR A 269 -3.69 -3.97 3.86
C TYR A 269 -4.69 -2.82 3.93
N SER A 270 -4.20 -1.65 3.58
CA SER A 270 -4.97 -0.40 3.47
C SER A 270 -5.63 -0.23 2.11
N VAL A 271 -5.04 -0.82 1.06
CA VAL A 271 -5.53 -0.85 -0.31
C VAL A 271 -5.12 -2.17 -0.94
N ILE A 272 -5.98 -2.73 -1.78
CA ILE A 272 -5.67 -3.90 -2.61
C ILE A 272 -5.78 -3.50 -4.08
N VAL A 273 -4.75 -3.79 -4.86
CA VAL A 273 -4.73 -3.61 -6.31
C VAL A 273 -4.61 -4.98 -6.97
N ILE A 274 -5.48 -5.25 -7.93
CA ILE A 274 -5.52 -6.51 -8.68
C ILE A 274 -5.19 -6.18 -10.13
N LEU A 275 -4.06 -6.69 -10.60
CA LEU A 275 -3.59 -6.44 -11.96
C LEU A 275 -4.27 -7.38 -12.97
N ASP A 276 -3.91 -7.17 -14.23
CA ASP A 276 -4.34 -8.00 -15.34
C ASP A 276 -3.57 -9.34 -15.41
N GLY A 277 -4.06 -10.24 -16.25
CA GLY A 277 -3.38 -11.48 -16.58
C GLY A 277 -3.96 -12.18 -17.81
N PRO A 278 -3.26 -13.18 -18.37
CA PRO A 278 -3.72 -13.93 -19.53
C PRO A 278 -4.93 -14.84 -19.27
N GLN A 279 -5.35 -14.98 -18.02
CA GLN A 279 -6.44 -15.86 -17.59
C GLN A 279 -7.80 -15.22 -17.85
N SER A 280 -8.82 -16.06 -17.96
CA SER A 280 -10.21 -15.61 -17.86
C SER A 280 -10.73 -15.80 -16.44
N ALA A 281 -11.56 -14.88 -15.94
CA ALA A 281 -12.03 -14.92 -14.55
C ALA A 281 -12.89 -16.16 -14.18
N TYR A 282 -13.29 -16.96 -15.17
CA TYR A 282 -14.05 -18.20 -15.02
C TYR A 282 -13.19 -19.48 -15.25
N GLU A 283 -11.87 -19.37 -15.36
CA GLU A 283 -10.96 -20.52 -15.55
C GLU A 283 -10.37 -21.05 -14.24
N ASP A 284 -11.15 -21.03 -13.16
CA ASP A 284 -10.64 -21.40 -11.82
C ASP A 284 -10.42 -22.92 -11.62
N ASP A 285 -10.82 -23.74 -12.59
CA ASP A 285 -10.42 -25.14 -12.72
C ASP A 285 -9.03 -25.33 -13.35
N ILE A 286 -8.60 -24.40 -14.20
CA ILE A 286 -7.26 -24.37 -14.83
C ILE A 286 -6.28 -23.64 -13.91
N TYR A 287 -6.75 -22.58 -13.25
CA TYR A 287 -5.98 -21.71 -12.37
C TYR A 287 -6.57 -21.72 -10.95
N PRO A 288 -6.24 -22.72 -10.10
CA PRO A 288 -6.87 -22.90 -8.79
C PRO A 288 -6.74 -21.70 -7.84
N TYR A 289 -5.71 -20.86 -8.00
CA TYR A 289 -5.54 -19.66 -7.19
C TYR A 289 -6.67 -18.64 -7.39
N LEU A 290 -7.38 -18.66 -8.52
CA LEU A 290 -8.54 -17.79 -8.75
C LEU A 290 -9.68 -18.09 -7.76
N LYS A 291 -9.82 -19.34 -7.28
CA LYS A 291 -10.80 -19.70 -6.23
C LYS A 291 -10.46 -19.01 -4.91
N TRP A 292 -9.17 -19.02 -4.55
CA TRP A 292 -8.70 -18.30 -3.37
C TRP A 292 -8.87 -16.79 -3.54
N GLU A 293 -8.50 -16.24 -4.68
CA GLU A 293 -8.58 -14.82 -4.95
C GLU A 293 -10.01 -14.29 -4.85
N LYS A 294 -10.98 -14.94 -5.48
CA LYS A 294 -12.41 -14.60 -5.33
C LYS A 294 -12.84 -14.63 -3.86
N SER A 295 -12.42 -15.65 -3.11
CA SER A 295 -12.73 -15.79 -1.67
C SER A 295 -12.06 -14.71 -0.82
N PHE A 296 -10.84 -14.30 -1.17
CA PHE A 296 -10.10 -13.23 -0.52
C PHE A 296 -10.79 -11.88 -0.76
N LEU A 297 -11.15 -11.57 -2.01
CA LEU A 297 -11.84 -10.33 -2.37
C LEU A 297 -13.22 -10.21 -1.70
N ALA A 298 -13.98 -11.30 -1.62
CA ALA A 298 -15.27 -11.31 -0.91
C ALA A 298 -15.11 -10.92 0.58
N ALA A 299 -14.09 -11.46 1.24
CA ALA A 299 -13.78 -11.14 2.63
C ALA A 299 -13.33 -9.68 2.79
N GLN A 300 -12.48 -9.19 1.90
CA GLN A 300 -11.96 -7.82 1.94
C GLN A 300 -13.04 -6.76 1.66
N LEU A 301 -14.00 -7.06 0.79
CA LEU A 301 -15.20 -6.24 0.60
C LEU A 301 -16.04 -6.15 1.89
N THR A 302 -16.17 -7.25 2.63
CA THR A 302 -16.88 -7.27 3.92
C THR A 302 -16.18 -6.40 4.97
N LEU A 303 -14.85 -6.31 4.89
CA LEU A 303 -14.03 -5.45 5.75
C LEU A 303 -14.00 -3.98 5.31
N ASN A 304 -14.68 -3.63 4.21
CA ASN A 304 -14.62 -2.33 3.55
C ASN A 304 -13.19 -1.90 3.13
N THR A 305 -12.30 -2.86 2.90
CA THR A 305 -10.97 -2.56 2.35
C THR A 305 -11.14 -1.95 0.94
N PRO A 306 -10.50 -0.82 0.62
CA PRO A 306 -10.47 -0.28 -0.74
C PRO A 306 -9.83 -1.27 -1.72
N ILE A 307 -10.52 -1.58 -2.82
CA ILE A 307 -10.03 -2.49 -3.85
C ILE A 307 -10.07 -1.81 -5.22
N LEU A 308 -8.97 -1.85 -5.96
CA LEU A 308 -8.86 -1.44 -7.36
C LEU A 308 -8.61 -2.68 -8.24
N GLY A 309 -9.58 -3.01 -9.09
CA GLY A 309 -9.44 -4.08 -10.08
C GLY A 309 -9.17 -3.52 -11.48
N ILE A 310 -8.16 -4.08 -12.17
CA ILE A 310 -7.75 -3.71 -13.53
C ILE A 310 -7.88 -4.93 -14.45
N CYS A 311 -8.58 -4.77 -15.58
CA CYS A 311 -8.82 -5.82 -16.58
C CYS A 311 -9.25 -7.20 -15.98
N LEU A 312 -8.41 -8.24 -15.92
CA LEU A 312 -8.77 -9.49 -15.21
C LEU A 312 -9.25 -9.22 -13.77
N GLY A 313 -8.58 -8.33 -13.05
CA GLY A 313 -8.94 -7.96 -11.68
C GLY A 313 -10.36 -7.41 -11.54
N VAL A 314 -10.86 -6.69 -12.54
CA VAL A 314 -12.28 -6.31 -12.53
C VAL A 314 -13.19 -7.51 -12.74
N GLN A 315 -12.89 -8.36 -13.71
CA GLN A 315 -13.74 -9.50 -14.02
C GLN A 315 -13.90 -10.41 -12.79
N LEU A 316 -12.82 -10.59 -12.03
CA LEU A 316 -12.85 -11.26 -10.73
C LEU A 316 -13.76 -10.54 -9.72
N LEU A 317 -13.65 -9.23 -9.58
CA LEU A 317 -14.55 -8.45 -8.72
C LEU A 317 -16.02 -8.57 -9.13
N ALA A 318 -16.32 -8.51 -10.43
CA ALA A 318 -17.67 -8.67 -10.95
C ALA A 318 -18.27 -10.02 -10.54
N ASN A 319 -17.49 -11.10 -10.66
CA ASN A 319 -17.90 -12.43 -10.20
C ASN A 319 -18.16 -12.46 -8.68
N VAL A 320 -17.30 -11.81 -7.89
CA VAL A 320 -17.39 -11.80 -6.42
C VAL A 320 -18.64 -11.10 -5.92
N ILE A 321 -19.05 -10.00 -6.56
CA ILE A 321 -20.23 -9.22 -6.14
C ILE A 321 -21.55 -9.82 -6.62
N GLY A 322 -21.53 -10.97 -7.30
CA GLY A 322 -22.71 -11.66 -7.80
C GLY A 322 -23.04 -11.39 -9.27
N GLY A 323 -22.11 -10.78 -10.01
CA GLY A 323 -22.12 -10.71 -11.47
C GLY A 323 -21.51 -11.95 -12.12
N HIS A 324 -21.37 -11.89 -13.45
CA HIS A 324 -20.85 -13.01 -14.24
C HIS A 324 -19.93 -12.53 -15.37
N SER A 325 -18.67 -12.97 -15.34
CA SER A 325 -17.72 -12.76 -16.43
C SER A 325 -17.95 -13.77 -17.55
N HIS A 326 -17.81 -13.31 -18.79
CA HIS A 326 -18.06 -14.09 -19.98
C HIS A 326 -17.29 -13.51 -21.17
N LEU A 327 -17.20 -14.28 -22.26
CA LEU A 327 -16.67 -13.79 -23.52
C LEU A 327 -17.48 -12.59 -24.03
N GLY A 328 -16.81 -11.51 -24.44
CA GLY A 328 -17.46 -10.31 -24.95
C GLY A 328 -18.32 -10.56 -26.19
N LYS A 329 -19.51 -9.95 -26.23
CA LYS A 329 -20.49 -10.14 -27.32
C LYS A 329 -20.19 -9.32 -28.57
N TYR A 330 -19.38 -8.27 -28.44
CA TYR A 330 -19.10 -7.26 -29.46
C TYR A 330 -17.66 -7.34 -30.01
N GLY A 331 -16.96 -8.44 -29.73
CA GLY A 331 -15.58 -8.65 -30.17
C GLY A 331 -14.56 -8.04 -29.22
N TYR A 332 -13.31 -8.01 -29.67
CA TYR A 332 -12.12 -7.65 -28.92
C TYR A 332 -11.90 -6.12 -28.94
N GLU A 333 -11.61 -5.53 -27.78
CA GLU A 333 -11.21 -4.13 -27.69
C GLU A 333 -9.69 -4.02 -27.45
N LEU A 334 -9.01 -3.39 -28.40
CA LEU A 334 -7.56 -3.17 -28.39
C LEU A 334 -7.23 -1.70 -28.72
N GLY A 335 -6.41 -1.08 -27.88
CA GLY A 335 -5.93 0.28 -28.08
C GLY A 335 -6.83 1.33 -27.43
N TYR A 336 -6.77 2.57 -27.94
CA TYR A 336 -7.53 3.67 -27.36
C TYR A 336 -9.01 3.58 -27.76
N VAL A 337 -9.85 3.32 -26.77
CA VAL A 337 -11.30 3.20 -26.96
C VAL A 337 -12.01 4.38 -26.31
N GLN A 338 -13.04 4.87 -27.00
CA GLN A 338 -13.92 5.92 -26.51
C GLN A 338 -14.90 5.39 -25.47
N TYR A 339 -15.30 6.26 -24.55
CA TYR A 339 -16.24 5.92 -23.49
C TYR A 339 -17.30 7.00 -23.30
N GLU A 340 -18.45 6.59 -22.79
CA GLU A 340 -19.58 7.42 -22.43
C GLU A 340 -19.83 7.30 -20.93
N LEU A 341 -19.94 8.44 -20.25
CA LEU A 341 -20.21 8.50 -18.81
C LEU A 341 -21.71 8.36 -18.54
N THR A 342 -22.06 7.64 -17.49
CA THR A 342 -23.46 7.52 -17.05
C THR A 342 -23.89 8.73 -16.23
N ALA A 343 -25.20 8.89 -16.02
CA ALA A 343 -25.70 9.93 -15.12
C ALA A 343 -25.27 9.73 -13.65
N GLU A 344 -24.94 8.50 -13.25
CA GLU A 344 -24.48 8.19 -11.89
C GLU A 344 -23.03 8.62 -11.65
N GLU A 345 -22.24 8.74 -12.72
CA GLU A 345 -20.84 9.09 -12.64
C GLU A 345 -20.60 10.38 -11.87
N LYS A 346 -21.35 11.45 -12.14
CA LYS A 346 -21.20 12.77 -11.48
C LYS A 346 -21.30 12.77 -9.95
N TYR A 347 -21.81 11.70 -9.35
CA TYR A 347 -21.93 11.54 -7.90
C TYR A 347 -20.78 10.73 -7.29
N ASP A 348 -19.87 10.20 -8.11
CA ASP A 348 -18.73 9.43 -7.67
C ASP A 348 -17.59 10.35 -7.17
N LEU A 349 -17.05 10.05 -5.99
CA LEU A 349 -16.05 10.92 -5.35
C LEU A 349 -14.64 10.77 -5.93
N ILE A 350 -14.38 9.65 -6.63
CA ILE A 350 -13.03 9.26 -7.07
C ILE A 350 -12.95 9.32 -8.58
N LEU A 351 -13.75 8.53 -9.29
CA LEU A 351 -13.64 8.38 -10.74
C LEU A 351 -14.06 9.65 -11.48
N SER A 352 -14.96 10.46 -10.93
CA SER A 352 -15.26 11.77 -11.51
C SER A 352 -14.06 12.68 -11.61
N LYS A 353 -13.19 12.68 -10.59
CA LYS A 353 -11.96 13.47 -10.62
C LYS A 353 -10.98 12.92 -11.66
N VAL A 354 -10.99 11.62 -11.91
CA VAL A 354 -10.16 10.98 -12.94
C VAL A 354 -10.64 11.43 -14.33
N PHE A 355 -11.94 11.33 -14.62
CA PHE A 355 -12.51 11.74 -15.90
C PHE A 355 -12.37 13.25 -16.15
N GLU A 356 -12.59 14.09 -15.12
CA GLU A 356 -12.40 15.55 -15.19
C GLU A 356 -10.95 15.91 -15.53
N LYS A 357 -9.95 15.27 -14.89
CA LYS A 357 -8.52 15.50 -15.17
C LYS A 357 -8.14 15.12 -16.60
N GLN A 358 -8.81 14.14 -17.19
CA GLN A 358 -8.62 13.80 -18.61
C GLN A 358 -9.32 14.80 -19.55
N GLN A 359 -9.90 15.89 -19.04
CA GLN A 359 -10.66 16.88 -19.80
C GLN A 359 -11.80 16.23 -20.60
N ASN A 360 -12.39 15.15 -20.10
CA ASN A 360 -13.37 14.33 -20.82
C ASN A 360 -12.87 13.86 -22.21
N ARG A 361 -11.56 13.72 -22.40
CA ARG A 361 -11.03 13.12 -23.63
C ARG A 361 -11.33 11.61 -23.60
N PRO A 362 -11.98 11.06 -24.64
CA PRO A 362 -12.49 9.70 -24.62
C PRO A 362 -11.40 8.71 -25.03
N LEU A 363 -10.30 8.62 -24.28
CA LEU A 363 -9.17 7.76 -24.67
C LEU A 363 -8.68 6.96 -23.47
N PHE A 364 -9.10 5.70 -23.43
CA PHE A 364 -8.59 4.70 -22.52
C PHE A 364 -7.96 3.54 -23.27
N ILE A 365 -6.80 3.07 -22.81
CA ILE A 365 -6.16 1.88 -23.37
C ILE A 365 -6.96 0.65 -22.91
N MET A 366 -7.56 -0.05 -23.87
CA MET A 366 -8.24 -1.33 -23.69
C MET A 366 -7.41 -2.45 -24.28
N HIS A 367 -7.43 -3.60 -23.60
CA HIS A 367 -6.80 -4.81 -24.08
C HIS A 367 -7.58 -6.01 -23.52
N HIS A 368 -8.83 -6.20 -23.96
CA HIS A 368 -9.67 -7.25 -23.41
C HIS A 368 -10.60 -7.89 -24.44
N ARG A 369 -10.80 -9.20 -24.27
CA ARG A 369 -11.75 -10.02 -25.03
C ARG A 369 -13.01 -10.34 -24.23
N ASP A 370 -12.85 -10.43 -22.92
CA ASP A 370 -13.90 -10.79 -21.99
C ASP A 370 -14.58 -9.56 -21.43
N SER A 371 -15.82 -9.76 -21.01
CA SER A 371 -16.66 -8.76 -20.37
C SER A 371 -17.39 -9.41 -19.20
N PHE A 372 -18.33 -8.68 -18.60
CA PHE A 372 -19.09 -9.20 -17.47
C PHE A 372 -20.40 -8.45 -17.29
N ASP A 373 -21.34 -9.13 -16.65
CA ASP A 373 -22.58 -8.56 -16.14
C ASP A 373 -22.41 -8.19 -14.66
N LEU A 374 -23.20 -7.22 -14.18
CA LEU A 374 -23.18 -6.75 -12.80
C LEU A 374 -24.55 -6.95 -12.13
N PRO A 375 -24.57 -7.15 -10.81
CA PRO A 375 -25.82 -7.19 -10.05
C PRO A 375 -26.46 -5.78 -9.99
N PRO A 376 -27.79 -5.67 -9.76
CA PRO A 376 -28.49 -4.39 -9.77
C PRO A 376 -28.02 -3.35 -8.73
N ASN A 377 -27.28 -3.77 -7.70
CA ASN A 377 -26.76 -2.92 -6.64
C ASN A 377 -25.35 -2.36 -6.94
N ALA A 378 -24.74 -2.72 -8.07
CA ALA A 378 -23.52 -2.08 -8.55
C ALA A 378 -23.85 -0.80 -9.32
N THR A 379 -23.07 0.26 -9.12
CA THR A 379 -23.24 1.53 -9.84
C THR A 379 -22.33 1.56 -11.06
N ILE A 380 -22.91 1.58 -12.26
CA ILE A 380 -22.15 1.70 -13.51
C ILE A 380 -21.85 3.17 -13.77
N LEU A 381 -20.59 3.48 -14.05
CA LEU A 381 -20.09 4.85 -14.20
C LEU A 381 -19.73 5.20 -15.64
N ALA A 382 -19.32 4.21 -16.44
CA ALA A 382 -19.00 4.43 -17.84
C ALA A 382 -19.22 3.17 -18.68
N TYR A 383 -19.56 3.37 -19.95
CA TYR A 383 -19.55 2.36 -21.01
C TYR A 383 -18.52 2.72 -22.07
N THR A 384 -17.99 1.73 -22.79
CA THR A 384 -17.26 1.96 -24.04
C THR A 384 -18.25 2.21 -25.17
N THR A 385 -17.79 2.81 -26.27
CA THR A 385 -18.63 2.98 -27.47
C THR A 385 -19.09 1.65 -28.08
N ASN A 386 -18.45 0.53 -27.74
CA ASN A 386 -18.92 -0.82 -28.12
C ASN A 386 -19.83 -1.45 -27.07
N ASN A 387 -20.44 -0.65 -26.19
CA ASN A 387 -21.39 -1.05 -25.15
C ASN A 387 -20.84 -1.98 -24.06
N TYR A 388 -19.52 -2.07 -23.89
CA TYR A 388 -18.96 -2.75 -22.73
C TYR A 388 -18.96 -1.83 -21.52
N ILE A 389 -19.17 -2.39 -20.33
CA ILE A 389 -19.03 -1.62 -19.09
C ILE A 389 -17.55 -1.24 -18.97
N ALA A 390 -17.22 0.05 -18.92
CA ALA A 390 -15.85 0.57 -18.81
C ALA A 390 -15.46 0.88 -17.36
N ALA A 391 -16.41 1.31 -16.51
CA ALA A 391 -16.17 1.60 -15.10
C ALA A 391 -17.40 1.32 -14.22
N PHE A 392 -17.20 0.83 -13.00
CA PHE A 392 -18.26 0.67 -12.01
C PHE A 392 -17.73 0.84 -10.58
N ARG A 393 -18.64 1.06 -9.63
CA ARG A 393 -18.37 1.08 -8.19
C ARG A 393 -19.29 0.11 -7.45
N PHE A 394 -18.73 -0.57 -6.44
CA PHE A 394 -19.48 -1.38 -5.49
C PHE A 394 -18.86 -1.26 -4.10
N GLY A 395 -19.56 -0.66 -3.14
CA GLY A 395 -19.01 -0.43 -1.79
C GLY A 395 -17.69 0.34 -1.84
N SER A 396 -16.63 -0.25 -1.26
CA SER A 396 -15.24 0.26 -1.28
C SER A 396 -14.45 -0.11 -2.54
N ALA A 397 -15.02 -0.90 -3.45
CA ALA A 397 -14.35 -1.31 -4.68
C ALA A 397 -14.65 -0.33 -5.83
N TYR A 398 -13.56 0.08 -6.50
CA TYR A 398 -13.56 0.94 -7.67
C TYR A 398 -12.89 0.22 -8.84
N ARG A 399 -13.28 0.62 -10.05
CA ARG A 399 -12.89 -0.10 -11.25
C ARG A 399 -12.66 0.77 -12.47
N ALA A 400 -11.69 0.32 -13.26
CA ALA A 400 -11.49 0.64 -14.67
C ALA A 400 -11.28 -0.64 -15.50
N GLN A 401 -11.98 -0.84 -16.62
CA GLN A 401 -11.65 -1.90 -17.61
C GLN A 401 -10.32 -1.62 -18.29
N PHE A 402 -9.98 -0.34 -18.29
CA PHE A 402 -8.88 0.24 -19.00
C PHE A 402 -7.61 0.27 -18.18
N HIS A 403 -6.48 0.23 -18.88
CA HIS A 403 -5.15 0.27 -18.31
C HIS A 403 -4.71 1.71 -18.05
N SER A 404 -5.27 2.34 -17.01
CA SER A 404 -4.82 3.69 -16.58
C SER A 404 -3.38 3.71 -16.03
N GLU A 405 -2.86 2.54 -15.69
CA GLU A 405 -1.51 2.28 -15.19
C GLU A 405 -0.48 2.04 -16.29
N ALA A 406 -0.91 1.81 -17.53
CA ALA A 406 -0.01 1.52 -18.64
C ALA A 406 0.54 2.81 -19.26
N THR A 407 1.87 2.88 -19.34
CA THR A 407 2.57 3.87 -20.14
C THR A 407 2.56 3.46 -21.62
N PHE A 408 2.81 4.43 -22.50
CA PHE A 408 2.96 4.18 -23.95
C PHE A 408 4.04 3.13 -24.27
N SER A 409 5.08 3.02 -23.46
CA SER A 409 6.16 2.03 -23.65
C SER A 409 5.70 0.61 -23.34
N GLU A 410 4.96 0.42 -22.24
CA GLU A 410 4.45 -0.89 -21.81
C GLU A 410 3.39 -1.43 -22.78
N PHE A 411 2.50 -0.55 -23.27
CA PHE A 411 1.53 -0.92 -24.31
C PHE A 411 2.20 -1.39 -25.61
N ASN A 412 3.32 -0.77 -26.01
CA ASN A 412 4.08 -1.19 -27.18
C ASN A 412 4.74 -2.57 -27.01
N GLU A 413 5.18 -2.94 -25.80
CA GLU A 413 5.74 -4.27 -25.52
C GLU A 413 4.66 -5.37 -25.57
N TRP A 414 3.43 -5.07 -25.13
CA TRP A 414 2.31 -6.02 -25.18
C TRP A 414 1.92 -6.40 -26.62
N ILE A 415 1.90 -5.41 -27.53
CA ILE A 415 1.50 -5.62 -28.93
C ILE A 415 2.58 -6.36 -29.75
N GLN A 416 3.86 -6.31 -29.35
CA GLN A 416 4.95 -7.01 -30.04
C GLN A 416 4.81 -8.55 -30.03
N GLN A 417 3.96 -9.11 -29.17
CA GLN A 417 3.78 -10.56 -29.01
C GLN A 417 2.60 -11.15 -29.80
N THR A 418 1.88 -10.35 -30.62
CA THR A 418 0.64 -10.79 -31.29
C THR A 418 0.69 -10.56 -32.81
N LEU A 419 0.17 -11.50 -33.61
CA LEU A 419 -0.11 -11.26 -35.03
C LEU A 419 -1.08 -10.07 -35.15
N ILE A 420 -0.67 -9.02 -35.86
CA ILE A 420 -1.48 -7.79 -35.99
C ILE A 420 -2.41 -7.93 -37.20
N VAL A 421 -3.70 -8.08 -36.94
CA VAL A 421 -4.78 -7.99 -37.95
C VAL A 421 -5.50 -6.66 -37.74
N ILE A 422 -5.51 -5.79 -38.75
CA ILE A 422 -6.12 -4.46 -38.65
C ILE A 422 -7.37 -4.41 -39.53
N LEU A 423 -8.52 -4.15 -38.89
CA LEU A 423 -9.83 -4.06 -39.52
C LEU A 423 -10.37 -2.61 -39.53
N ASP A 424 -11.38 -2.39 -40.38
CA ASP A 424 -11.75 -1.16 -41.09
C ASP A 424 -12.32 0.02 -40.27
N GLY A 425 -12.34 1.21 -40.91
CA GLY A 425 -13.05 2.44 -40.50
C GLY A 425 -13.35 3.31 -41.74
N PRO A 426 -14.35 4.22 -41.74
CA PRO A 426 -14.83 4.90 -42.96
C PRO A 426 -13.90 5.98 -43.55
N GLN A 427 -12.70 6.14 -42.99
CA GLN A 427 -11.78 7.22 -43.33
C GLN A 427 -10.92 6.91 -44.56
N SER A 428 -10.21 7.88 -45.11
CA SER A 428 -9.16 7.65 -46.12
C SER A 428 -7.77 7.64 -45.47
N ALA A 429 -6.83 6.85 -46.01
CA ALA A 429 -5.43 6.79 -45.57
C ALA A 429 -4.67 8.13 -45.69
N TYR A 430 -5.30 9.11 -46.37
CA TYR A 430 -4.78 10.44 -46.63
C TYR A 430 -5.45 11.55 -45.82
N GLU A 431 -6.39 11.21 -44.94
CA GLU A 431 -7.06 12.18 -44.07
C GLU A 431 -6.28 12.40 -42.76
N ASP A 432 -4.96 12.25 -42.77
CA ASP A 432 -4.13 12.32 -41.57
C ASP A 432 -3.97 13.75 -41.00
N ASP A 433 -4.44 14.75 -41.75
CA ASP A 433 -4.67 16.13 -41.29
C ASP A 433 -6.02 16.31 -40.57
N ILE A 434 -7.02 15.46 -40.88
CA ILE A 434 -8.35 15.46 -40.23
C ILE A 434 -8.36 14.48 -39.04
N TYR A 435 -7.59 13.39 -39.15
CA TYR A 435 -7.47 12.33 -38.16
C TYR A 435 -5.98 12.12 -37.80
N PRO A 436 -5.45 12.91 -36.85
CA PRO A 436 -4.02 12.88 -36.51
C PRO A 436 -3.49 11.52 -36.05
N TYR A 437 -4.35 10.63 -35.55
CA TYR A 437 -3.98 9.27 -35.15
C TYR A 437 -3.46 8.43 -36.34
N LEU A 438 -3.84 8.77 -37.59
CA LEU A 438 -3.34 8.11 -38.79
C LEU A 438 -1.84 8.33 -39.00
N LYS A 439 -1.28 9.48 -38.60
CA LYS A 439 0.18 9.73 -38.66
C LYS A 439 0.94 8.81 -37.71
N TRP A 440 0.39 8.62 -36.51
CA TRP A 440 0.90 7.67 -35.53
C TRP A 440 0.81 6.24 -36.05
N GLU A 441 -0.33 5.85 -36.63
CA GLU A 441 -0.54 4.50 -37.13
C GLU A 441 0.37 4.15 -38.31
N LYS A 442 0.64 5.11 -39.21
CA LYS A 442 1.66 4.96 -40.27
C LYS A 442 3.05 4.73 -39.68
N SER A 443 3.42 5.51 -38.66
CA SER A 443 4.72 5.37 -37.98
C SER A 443 4.83 4.04 -37.20
N PHE A 444 3.72 3.60 -36.61
CA PHE A 444 3.61 2.31 -35.93
C PHE A 444 3.78 1.16 -36.91
N LEU A 445 3.07 1.17 -38.04
CA LEU A 445 3.20 0.15 -39.08
C LEU A 445 4.60 0.12 -39.70
N ALA A 446 5.23 1.28 -39.91
CA ALA A 446 6.61 1.37 -40.36
C ALA A 446 7.56 0.67 -39.38
N ALA A 447 7.37 0.91 -38.08
CA ALA A 447 8.18 0.27 -37.04
C ALA A 447 7.96 -1.24 -36.99
N GLN A 448 6.73 -1.73 -37.15
CA GLN A 448 6.42 -3.16 -37.15
C GLN A 448 6.98 -3.88 -38.39
N LEU A 449 6.92 -3.25 -39.57
CA LEU A 449 7.52 -3.78 -40.80
C LEU A 449 9.04 -3.84 -40.69
N ALA A 450 9.68 -2.85 -40.07
CA ALA A 450 11.12 -2.87 -39.80
C ALA A 450 11.55 -4.04 -38.88
N LEU A 451 10.61 -4.58 -38.09
CA LEU A 451 10.82 -5.71 -37.18
C LEU A 451 10.45 -7.07 -37.79
N ASN A 452 10.08 -7.13 -39.08
CA ASN A 452 9.56 -8.31 -39.77
C ASN A 452 8.32 -8.94 -39.10
N THR A 453 7.54 -8.14 -38.36
CA THR A 453 6.27 -8.61 -37.80
C THR A 453 5.31 -8.91 -38.95
N PRO A 454 4.66 -10.09 -39.01
CA PRO A 454 3.65 -10.36 -40.02
C PRO A 454 2.41 -9.48 -39.78
N ILE A 455 2.02 -8.71 -40.81
CA ILE A 455 0.90 -7.76 -40.77
C ILE A 455 -0.09 -8.11 -41.88
N LEU A 456 -1.37 -8.22 -41.54
CA LEU A 456 -2.47 -8.37 -42.49
C LEU A 456 -3.32 -7.09 -42.50
N GLY A 457 -3.25 -6.34 -43.61
CA GLY A 457 -4.10 -5.17 -43.86
C GLY A 457 -5.34 -5.55 -44.67
N ILE A 458 -6.52 -5.17 -44.21
CA ILE A 458 -7.81 -5.43 -44.88
C ILE A 458 -8.52 -4.09 -45.15
N CYS A 459 -9.20 -3.97 -46.29
CA CYS A 459 -9.91 -2.76 -46.74
C CYS A 459 -9.02 -1.49 -46.71
N LEU A 460 -9.39 -0.44 -45.98
CA LEU A 460 -8.67 0.85 -45.91
C LEU A 460 -7.19 0.73 -45.50
N ARG A 461 -6.86 -0.31 -44.73
CA ARG A 461 -5.52 -0.50 -44.16
C ARG A 461 -4.55 -1.20 -45.11
N ALA A 462 -5.04 -1.80 -46.20
CA ALA A 462 -4.18 -2.23 -47.30
C ALA A 462 -3.53 -1.04 -48.05
N PRO A 463 -4.28 0.01 -48.45
CA PRO A 463 -3.75 1.29 -48.92
C PRO A 463 -2.77 1.96 -47.95
N LEU A 464 -3.06 1.94 -46.64
CA LEU A 464 -2.19 2.53 -45.62
C LEU A 464 -0.87 1.76 -45.48
N LEU A 465 -0.93 0.43 -45.50
CA LEU A 465 0.26 -0.43 -45.48
C LEU A 465 1.11 -0.22 -46.75
N ALA A 466 0.45 -0.04 -47.91
CA ALA A 466 1.11 0.31 -49.15
C ALA A 466 1.82 1.68 -49.06
N ASP A 467 1.19 2.70 -48.46
CA ASP A 467 1.78 4.03 -48.23
C ASP A 467 3.04 3.95 -47.35
N VAL A 468 2.98 3.16 -46.27
CA VAL A 468 4.08 2.96 -45.31
C VAL A 468 5.32 2.31 -45.94
N ILE A 469 5.13 1.43 -46.92
CA ILE A 469 6.24 0.79 -47.66
C ILE A 469 6.67 1.57 -48.91
N GLY A 470 6.19 2.81 -49.09
CA GLY A 470 6.56 3.69 -50.19
C GLY A 470 5.75 3.49 -51.48
N GLY A 471 4.64 2.75 -51.43
CA GLY A 471 3.66 2.67 -52.50
C GLY A 471 2.69 3.86 -52.50
N HIS A 472 1.98 4.06 -53.60
CA HIS A 472 0.96 5.10 -53.70
C HIS A 472 -0.40 4.48 -54.02
N SER A 473 -1.39 4.73 -53.15
CA SER A 473 -2.78 4.40 -53.42
C SER A 473 -3.52 5.64 -53.92
N HIS A 474 -4.50 5.45 -54.80
CA HIS A 474 -5.27 6.55 -55.39
C HIS A 474 -6.76 6.26 -55.22
N LEU A 475 -7.55 7.33 -55.11
CA LEU A 475 -9.00 7.20 -55.16
C LEU A 475 -9.41 6.55 -56.49
N GLY A 476 -10.22 5.50 -56.41
CA GLY A 476 -10.79 4.86 -57.58
C GLY A 476 -11.60 5.88 -58.40
N LYS A 477 -11.54 5.76 -59.73
CA LYS A 477 -12.16 6.70 -60.68
C LYS A 477 -13.69 6.84 -60.54
N TYR A 478 -14.33 5.95 -59.78
CA TYR A 478 -15.78 5.82 -59.64
C TYR A 478 -16.29 5.99 -58.18
N GLY A 479 -15.46 6.46 -57.25
CA GLY A 479 -15.83 6.57 -55.84
C GLY A 479 -15.75 5.24 -55.08
N TYR A 480 -16.39 5.15 -53.91
CA TYR A 480 -16.40 3.95 -53.07
C TYR A 480 -17.13 2.79 -53.77
N GLU A 481 -16.47 1.64 -53.90
CA GLU A 481 -17.10 0.41 -54.38
C GLU A 481 -17.72 -0.35 -53.20
N LEU A 482 -19.05 -0.40 -53.15
CA LEU A 482 -19.81 -1.26 -52.24
C LEU A 482 -20.13 -2.57 -52.97
N GLY A 483 -19.41 -3.64 -52.65
CA GLY A 483 -19.68 -5.00 -53.12
C GLY A 483 -20.21 -5.87 -51.98
N TYR A 484 -21.24 -6.66 -52.24
CA TYR A 484 -21.64 -7.77 -51.36
C TYR A 484 -20.94 -9.05 -51.84
N ALA A 485 -20.35 -9.81 -50.90
CA ALA A 485 -19.81 -11.15 -51.12
C ALA A 485 -20.86 -12.22 -50.82
#